data_AF-A0A2E1AD34-F1
#
_entry.id   AF-A0A2E1AD34-F1
#
_cell.length_a   1.000
_cell.length_b   1.000
_cell.length_c   1.000
_cell.angle_alpha   90.00
_cell.angle_beta   90.00
_cell.angle_gamma   90.00
#
_symmetry.space_group_name_H-M   'P 1'
#
loop_
_entity.id
_entity.type
_entity.pdbx_description
1 polymer ?
#
loop_
_entity_poly.entity_id
_entity_poly.type
_entity_poly.pdbx_seq_one_letter_code
_entity_poly.pdbx_strand_id
1 'polypeptide(L)'
;MAVSNSGFYAWLKRERSVRQQENEALAVDIRQIYEDSRETYGSPRIHAKLQAKCQNMSRNRVARLMRMHGIQAKRKQRYKTTTKFDPAC
;
A
#
# COMPACT_ATOMS: atom_id res chain seq x y z
N MET A 1 0.65 -11.18 -34.09
CA MET A 1 1.76 -10.37 -33.54
C MET A 1 2.71 -11.31 -32.82
N ALA A 2 3.82 -11.69 -33.45
CA ALA A 2 4.84 -12.55 -32.83
C ALA A 2 5.99 -11.67 -32.34
N VAL A 3 6.24 -11.66 -31.04
CA VAL A 3 7.46 -11.06 -30.47
C VAL A 3 8.64 -11.95 -30.84
N SER A 4 9.76 -11.37 -31.26
CA SER A 4 10.97 -12.13 -31.56
C SER A 4 11.47 -12.83 -30.28
N ASN A 5 11.99 -14.06 -30.42
CA ASN A 5 12.51 -14.85 -29.29
C ASN A 5 13.56 -14.06 -28.49
N SER A 6 14.42 -13.31 -29.18
CA SER A 6 15.43 -12.44 -28.55
C SER A 6 14.81 -11.32 -27.72
N GLY A 7 13.68 -10.73 -28.15
CA GLY A 7 12.94 -9.74 -27.38
C GLY A 7 12.27 -10.32 -26.13
N PHE A 8 11.76 -11.54 -26.23
CA PHE A 8 11.17 -12.29 -25.11
C PHE A 8 12.22 -12.59 -24.02
N TYR A 9 13.38 -13.14 -24.41
CA TYR A 9 14.45 -13.44 -23.46
C TYR A 9 15.14 -12.18 -22.93
N ALA A 10 15.28 -11.12 -23.74
CA ALA A 10 15.80 -9.84 -23.27
C ALA A 10 14.88 -9.21 -22.22
N TRP A 11 13.56 -9.30 -22.38
CA TRP A 11 12.61 -8.85 -21.37
C TRP A 11 12.68 -9.69 -20.10
N LEU A 12 12.80 -11.02 -20.23
CA LEU A 12 12.92 -11.94 -19.09
C LEU A 12 14.19 -11.68 -18.25
N LYS A 13 15.28 -11.27 -18.91
CA LYS A 13 16.59 -11.02 -18.29
C LYS A 13 16.79 -9.58 -17.79
N ARG A 14 15.82 -8.68 -17.98
CA ARG A 14 15.94 -7.30 -17.51
C ARG A 14 16.01 -7.28 -15.99
N GLU A 15 17.14 -6.81 -15.48
CA GLU A 15 17.36 -6.59 -14.06
C GLU A 15 16.43 -5.51 -13.51
N ARG A 16 16.23 -5.53 -12.18
CA ARG A 16 15.40 -4.56 -11.48
C ARG A 16 15.91 -3.15 -11.75
N SER A 17 15.09 -2.36 -12.44
CA SER A 17 15.37 -0.94 -12.72
C SER A 17 15.67 -0.19 -11.41
N VAL A 18 16.50 0.85 -11.47
CA VAL A 18 16.78 1.76 -10.34
C VAL A 18 15.48 2.19 -9.64
N ARG A 19 14.45 2.53 -10.41
CA ARG A 19 13.13 2.92 -9.89
C ARG A 19 12.42 1.80 -9.12
N GLN A 20 12.65 0.54 -9.50
CA GLN A 20 12.10 -0.62 -8.82
C GLN A 20 12.83 -0.85 -7.50
N GLN A 21 14.15 -0.70 -7.46
CA GLN A 21 14.94 -0.78 -6.22
C GLN A 21 14.53 0.30 -5.23
N GLU A 22 14.35 1.54 -5.69
CA GLU A 22 13.80 2.62 -4.87
C GLU A 22 12.40 2.26 -4.32
N ASN A 23 11.53 1.71 -5.17
CA ASN A 23 10.18 1.32 -4.75
C ASN A 23 10.21 0.20 -3.70
N GLU A 24 11.14 -0.75 -3.82
CA GLU A 24 11.34 -1.81 -2.83
C GLU A 24 11.83 -1.24 -1.49
N ALA A 25 12.80 -0.31 -1.50
CA ALA A 25 13.24 0.38 -0.30
C ALA A 25 12.09 1.16 0.38
N LEU A 26 11.30 1.90 -0.41
CA LEU A 26 10.15 2.64 0.09
C LEU A 26 9.04 1.72 0.61
N ALA A 27 8.88 0.53 0.04
CA ALA A 27 7.90 -0.45 0.52
C ALA A 27 8.27 -0.96 1.92
N VAL A 28 9.57 -1.09 2.23
CA VAL A 28 10.05 -1.43 3.58
C VAL A 28 9.68 -0.34 4.57
N ASP A 29 9.96 0.93 4.24
CA ASP A 29 9.60 2.07 5.10
C ASP A 29 8.08 2.15 5.35
N ILE A 30 7.28 1.93 4.30
CA ILE A 30 5.82 1.91 4.38
C ILE A 30 5.35 0.78 5.32
N ARG A 31 5.93 -0.42 5.20
CA ARG A 31 5.58 -1.56 6.04
C ARG A 31 5.91 -1.31 7.50
N GLN A 32 7.09 -0.76 7.79
CA GLN A 32 7.48 -0.41 9.16
C GLN A 32 6.51 0.59 9.78
N ILE A 33 6.16 1.67 9.06
CA ILE A 33 5.19 2.66 9.54
C ILE A 33 3.81 2.06 9.76
N TYR A 34 3.40 1.12 8.90
CA TYR A 34 2.12 0.44 8.99
C TYR A 34 2.04 -0.49 10.22
N GLU A 35 3.10 -1.25 10.48
CA GLU A 35 3.23 -2.11 11.67
C GLU A 35 3.29 -1.28 12.97
N ASP A 36 4.08 -0.21 13.00
CA ASP A 36 4.13 0.74 14.13
C ASP A 36 2.74 1.30 14.47
N SER A 37 1.91 1.50 13.44
CA SER A 37 0.56 2.02 13.57
C SER A 37 -0.48 0.96 13.92
N ARG A 38 -0.07 -0.29 14.19
CA ARG A 38 -0.98 -1.43 14.39
C ARG A 38 -1.97 -1.56 13.22
N GLU A 39 -1.46 -1.38 12.01
CA GLU A 39 -2.20 -1.55 10.75
C GLU A 39 -3.38 -0.58 10.55
N THR A 40 -3.47 0.49 11.36
CA THR A 40 -4.59 1.43 11.33
C THR A 40 -4.42 2.49 10.24
N TYR A 41 -3.18 2.79 9.84
CA TYR A 41 -2.91 3.89 8.91
C TYR A 41 -3.10 3.46 7.45
N GLY A 42 -3.85 4.29 6.73
CA GLY A 42 -3.96 4.22 5.27
C GLY A 42 -2.96 5.14 4.57
N SER A 43 -3.05 5.19 3.24
CA SER A 43 -2.14 5.99 2.40
C SER A 43 -2.01 7.47 2.78
N PRO A 44 -3.06 8.19 3.27
CA PRO A 44 -2.89 9.59 3.67
C PRO A 44 -2.01 9.76 4.92
N ARG A 45 -2.19 8.90 5.94
CA ARG A 45 -1.46 9.00 7.22
C ARG A 45 -0.03 8.49 7.08
N ILE A 46 0.16 7.44 6.27
CA ILE A 46 1.50 6.95 5.91
C ILE A 46 2.26 8.01 5.12
N HIS A 47 1.63 8.66 4.14
CA HIS A 47 2.25 9.75 3.40
C HIS A 47 2.68 10.90 4.31
N ALA A 48 1.82 11.35 5.23
CA ALA A 48 2.18 12.42 6.17
C ALA A 48 3.40 12.04 7.03
N LYS A 49 3.49 10.79 7.48
CA LYS A 49 4.63 10.30 8.28
C LYS A 49 5.91 10.17 7.45
N LEU A 50 5.81 9.81 6.16
CA LEU A 50 6.95 9.82 5.22
C LEU A 50 7.41 11.25 4.90
N GLN A 51 6.47 12.19 4.75
CA GLN A 51 6.78 13.60 4.51
C GLN A 51 7.50 14.23 5.72
N ALA A 52 7.11 13.86 6.93
CA ALA A 52 7.81 14.26 8.16
C ALA A 52 9.25 13.71 8.25
N LYS A 53 9.56 12.60 7.56
CA LYS A 53 10.91 12.04 7.41
C LYS A 53 11.67 12.66 6.21
N CYS A 54 11.21 13.80 5.68
CA CYS A 54 11.80 14.50 4.53
C CYS A 54 11.78 13.73 3.19
N GLN A 55 10.98 12.67 3.05
CA GLN A 55 10.77 12.02 1.76
C GLN A 55 9.65 12.70 0.97
N ASN A 56 10.03 13.53 -0.01
CA ASN A 56 9.09 14.14 -0.95
C ASN A 56 8.58 13.10 -1.96
N MET A 57 7.45 12.49 -1.64
CA MET A 57 6.75 11.55 -2.51
C MET A 57 5.29 11.92 -2.69
N SER A 58 4.72 11.58 -3.84
CA SER A 58 3.30 11.78 -4.08
C SER A 58 2.46 10.76 -3.32
N ARG A 59 1.30 11.20 -2.81
CA ARG A 59 0.27 10.33 -2.22
C ARG A 59 -0.09 9.15 -3.12
N ASN A 60 -0.12 9.36 -4.43
CA ASN A 60 -0.44 8.32 -5.41
C ASN A 60 0.65 7.25 -5.50
N ARG A 61 1.94 7.62 -5.36
CA ARG A 61 3.05 6.66 -5.29
C ARG A 61 2.90 5.76 -4.06
N VAL A 62 2.60 6.34 -2.91
CA VAL A 62 2.36 5.60 -1.64
C VAL A 62 1.16 4.66 -1.80
N ALA A 63 0.02 5.15 -2.29
CA ALA A 63 -1.18 4.33 -2.46
C ALA A 63 -0.96 3.14 -3.41
N ARG A 64 -0.21 3.36 -4.51
CA ARG A 64 0.16 2.29 -5.44
C ARG A 64 1.08 1.26 -4.79
N LEU A 65 2.11 1.68 -4.06
CA LEU A 65 3.02 0.78 -3.35
C LEU A 65 2.27 -0.05 -2.31
N MET A 66 1.41 0.59 -1.50
CA MET A 66 0.56 -0.12 -0.55
C MET A 66 -0.30 -1.19 -1.23
N ARG A 67 -0.93 -0.87 -2.37
CA ARG A 67 -1.75 -1.83 -3.13
C ARG A 67 -0.93 -3.00 -3.67
N MET A 68 0.27 -2.75 -4.22
CA MET A 68 1.15 -3.81 -4.72
C MET A 68 1.62 -4.76 -3.62
N HIS A 69 1.83 -4.25 -2.40
CA HIS A 69 2.27 -5.04 -1.25
C HIS A 69 1.13 -5.54 -0.36
N GLY A 70 -0.13 -5.38 -0.77
CA GLY A 70 -1.30 -5.85 -0.01
C GLY A 70 -1.57 -5.11 1.30
N ILE A 71 -0.96 -3.93 1.50
CA ILE A 71 -1.07 -3.15 2.74
C ILE A 71 -2.38 -2.36 2.70
N GLN A 72 -3.28 -2.63 3.65
CA GLN A 72 -4.56 -1.95 3.77
C GLN A 72 -4.86 -1.56 5.22
N ALA A 73 -5.40 -0.37 5.43
CA ALA A 73 -5.79 0.07 6.76
C ALA A 73 -6.91 -0.82 7.33
N LYS A 74 -6.72 -1.34 8.54
CA LYS A 74 -7.76 -2.03 9.31
C LYS A 74 -8.93 -1.07 9.54
N ARG A 75 -10.11 -1.45 9.05
CA ARG A 75 -11.36 -0.70 9.27
C ARG A 75 -12.05 -1.26 10.52
N LYS A 76 -12.51 -0.38 11.41
CA LYS A 76 -13.40 -0.77 12.51
C LYS A 76 -14.72 -1.23 11.90
N GLN A 77 -15.12 -2.47 12.18
CA GLN A 77 -16.45 -2.96 11.81
C GLN A 77 -17.52 -2.15 12.56
N ARG A 78 -18.56 -1.71 11.84
CA ARG A 78 -19.70 -1.06 12.48
C ARG A 78 -20.44 -2.10 13.33
N TYR A 79 -20.70 -1.77 14.59
CA TYR A 79 -21.55 -2.59 15.45
C TYR A 79 -22.96 -2.62 14.86
N LYS A 80 -23.52 -3.82 14.70
CA LYS A 80 -24.91 -4.01 14.28
C LYS A 80 -25.72 -4.25 15.55
N THR A 81 -26.58 -3.30 15.93
CA THR A 81 -27.52 -3.49 17.03
C THR A 81 -28.71 -4.31 16.52
N THR A 82 -28.83 -5.57 16.97
CA THR A 82 -29.93 -6.47 16.62
C THR A 82 -31.11 -6.35 17.61
N THR A 83 -31.04 -5.46 18.60
CA THR A 83 -32.14 -5.24 19.53
C THR A 83 -33.24 -4.45 18.84
N LYS A 84 -34.33 -5.14 18.48
CA LYS A 84 -35.61 -4.49 18.16
C LYS A 84 -36.17 -3.97 19.48
N PHE A 85 -36.29 -2.64 19.60
CA PHE A 85 -37.04 -2.05 20.69
C PHE A 85 -38.52 -2.30 20.39
N ASP A 86 -39.16 -3.18 21.14
CA ASP A 86 -40.60 -3.39 21.06
C ASP A 86 -41.28 -2.31 21.93
N PRO A 87 -41.97 -1.31 21.34
CA PRO A 87 -42.52 -0.17 22.07
C PRO A 87 -43.85 -0.48 22.80
N ALA A 88 -44.10 -1.74 23.17
CA ALA A 88 -45.35 -2.15 23.82
C ALA A 88 -45.09 -2.57 25.27
N CYS A 89 -45.04 -1.59 26.17
CA CYS A 89 -45.33 -1.75 27.59
C CYS A 89 -45.92 -0.45 28.14
#